data_AF-A0A7J3U4U4-F1
#
_entry.id   AF-A0A7J3U4U4-F1
#
_cell.length_a   1.000
_cell.length_b   1.000
_cell.length_c   1.000
_cell.angle_alpha   90.00
_cell.angle_beta   90.00
_cell.angle_gamma   90.00
#
_symmetry.space_group_name_H-M   'P 1'
#
loop_
_entity.id
_entity.type
_entity.pdbx_description
1 polymer ?
#
loop_
_entity_poly.entity_id
_entity_poly.type
_entity_poly.pdbx_seq_one_letter_code
_entity_poly.pdbx_strand_id
1 'polypeptide(L)'
;MLQMMYDYARIKLRSGMSERQIRKYQLKKARKIVRYAVRKSPFFKKYYEGYDLNDVWNLPMTNKKMLMENLTGWNTVGLTKEEILDFCLDVEKTRDFSR
;
A
#
# COMPACT_ATOMS: atom_id res chain seq x y z
N MET A 1 -5.55 21.85 -14.83
CA MET A 1 -6.97 21.74 -15.24
C MET A 1 -7.33 20.39 -15.84
N LEU A 2 -6.63 19.90 -16.87
CA LEU A 2 -6.90 18.58 -17.49
C LEU A 2 -6.95 17.41 -16.50
N GLN A 3 -6.01 17.33 -15.56
CA GLN A 3 -5.97 16.27 -14.54
C GLN A 3 -7.23 16.29 -13.64
N MET A 4 -7.66 17.48 -13.20
CA MET A 4 -8.88 17.62 -12.38
C MET A 4 -10.13 17.17 -13.13
N MET A 5 -10.24 17.50 -14.42
CA MET A 5 -11.38 17.09 -15.25
C MET A 5 -11.40 15.56 -15.45
N TYR A 6 -10.23 14.95 -15.65
CA TYR A 6 -10.08 13.50 -15.73
C TYR A 6 -10.49 12.82 -14.41
N ASP A 7 -10.02 13.34 -13.29
CA ASP A 7 -10.35 12.80 -11.96
C ASP A 7 -11.84 12.96 -11.64
N TYR A 8 -12.44 14.09 -11.99
CA TYR A 8 -13.88 14.32 -11.86
C TYR A 8 -14.70 13.31 -12.67
N ALA A 9 -14.38 13.14 -13.96
CA ALA A 9 -15.06 12.18 -14.82
C ALA A 9 -14.92 10.74 -14.26
N ARG A 10 -13.73 10.38 -13.79
CA ARG A 10 -13.44 9.10 -13.18
C ARG A 10 -14.26 8.86 -11.90
N ILE A 11 -14.41 9.87 -11.05
CA ILE A 11 -15.21 9.78 -9.82
C ILE A 11 -16.69 9.67 -10.17
N LYS A 12 -17.19 10.48 -11.11
CA LYS A 12 -18.59 10.47 -11.53
C LYS A 12 -19.00 9.12 -12.11
N LEU A 13 -18.15 8.52 -12.94
CA LEU A 13 -18.35 7.18 -13.49
C LEU A 13 -18.35 6.10 -12.39
N ARG A 14 -17.58 6.31 -11.31
CA ARG A 14 -17.54 5.39 -10.17
C ARG A 14 -18.72 5.54 -9.22
N SER A 15 -19.31 6.74 -9.10
CA SER A 15 -20.46 6.99 -8.23
C SER A 15 -21.75 6.29 -8.67
N GLY A 16 -21.84 5.85 -9.93
CA GLY A 16 -22.98 5.08 -10.45
C GLY A 16 -22.81 3.57 -10.40
N MET A 17 -21.77 3.05 -9.74
CA MET A 17 -21.53 1.60 -9.71
C MET A 17 -22.52 0.89 -8.77
N SER A 18 -23.08 -0.23 -9.24
CA SER A 18 -23.84 -1.15 -8.39
C SER A 18 -22.93 -1.87 -7.39
N GLU A 19 -23.50 -2.44 -6.33
CA GLU A 19 -22.74 -3.21 -5.34
C GLU A 19 -21.88 -4.31 -5.99
N ARG A 20 -22.43 -5.04 -6.97
CA ARG A 20 -21.70 -6.08 -7.71
C ARG A 20 -20.48 -5.50 -8.46
N GLN A 21 -20.64 -4.32 -9.07
CA GLN A 21 -19.54 -3.65 -9.77
C GLN A 21 -18.48 -3.16 -8.78
N ILE A 22 -18.89 -2.61 -7.63
CA ILE A 22 -18.00 -2.19 -6.54
C ILE A 22 -17.18 -3.38 -6.05
N ARG A 23 -17.82 -4.51 -5.72
CA ARG A 23 -17.12 -5.72 -5.25
C ARG A 23 -16.11 -6.24 -6.26
N LYS A 24 -16.48 -6.31 -7.55
CA LYS A 24 -15.57 -6.73 -8.63
C LYS A 24 -14.38 -5.78 -8.78
N TYR A 25 -14.63 -4.47 -8.66
CA TYR A 25 -13.58 -3.45 -8.72
C TYR A 25 -12.63 -3.55 -7.52
N GLN A 26 -13.17 -3.65 -6.31
CA GLN A 26 -12.39 -3.81 -5.07
C GLN A 26 -11.51 -5.05 -5.14
N LEU A 27 -12.06 -6.20 -5.52
CA LEU A 27 -11.28 -7.44 -5.67
C LEU A 27 -10.14 -7.28 -6.68
N LYS A 28 -10.42 -6.68 -7.84
CA LYS A 28 -9.38 -6.40 -8.86
C LYS A 28 -8.27 -5.51 -8.31
N LYS A 29 -8.61 -4.49 -7.53
CA LYS A 29 -7.64 -3.55 -6.94
C LYS A 29 -6.86 -4.16 -5.79
N ALA A 30 -7.53 -4.86 -4.88
CA ALA A 30 -6.90 -5.56 -3.77
C ALA A 30 -5.86 -6.58 -4.27
N ARG A 31 -6.21 -7.40 -5.27
CA ARG A 31 -5.26 -8.34 -5.91
C ARG A 31 -4.04 -7.63 -6.49
N LYS A 32 -4.22 -6.45 -7.10
CA LYS A 32 -3.10 -5.66 -7.62
C LYS A 32 -2.19 -5.17 -6.49
N ILE A 33 -2.76 -4.71 -5.38
CA ILE A 33 -2.03 -4.24 -4.20
C ILE A 33 -1.23 -5.39 -3.58
N VAL A 34 -1.87 -6.53 -3.30
CA VAL A 34 -1.23 -7.72 -2.72
C VAL A 34 -0.07 -8.20 -3.58
N ARG A 35 -0.28 -8.38 -4.90
CA ARG A 35 0.80 -8.78 -5.81
C ARG A 35 1.95 -7.78 -5.86
N TYR A 36 1.64 -6.49 -5.81
CA TYR A 36 2.67 -5.46 -5.76
C TYR A 36 3.50 -5.56 -4.47
N ALA A 37 2.82 -5.69 -3.33
CA ALA A 37 3.45 -5.82 -2.02
C ALA A 37 4.34 -7.07 -1.96
N VAL A 38 3.83 -8.25 -2.29
CA VAL A 38 4.60 -9.52 -2.32
C VAL A 38 5.83 -9.42 -3.24
N ARG A 39 5.71 -8.73 -4.37
CA ARG A 39 6.82 -8.58 -5.31
C ARG A 39 7.90 -7.62 -4.82
N LYS A 40 7.54 -6.59 -4.06
CA LYS A 40 8.43 -5.47 -3.73
C LYS A 40 8.86 -5.41 -2.26
N SER A 41 8.16 -6.09 -1.38
CA SER A 41 8.46 -6.15 0.05
C SER A 41 8.87 -7.58 0.42
N PRO A 42 10.12 -7.78 0.87
CA PRO A 42 10.56 -9.06 1.42
C PRO A 42 9.68 -9.57 2.57
N PHE A 43 9.16 -8.66 3.41
CA PHE A 43 8.24 -8.99 4.49
C PHE A 43 6.96 -9.63 3.95
N PHE A 44 6.24 -8.98 3.02
CA PHE A 44 4.99 -9.54 2.49
C PHE A 44 5.20 -10.79 1.66
N LYS A 45 6.36 -10.93 1.00
CA LYS A 45 6.74 -12.17 0.31
C LYS A 45 6.76 -13.37 1.26
N LYS A 46 7.35 -13.20 2.45
CA LYS A 46 7.42 -14.24 3.48
C LYS A 46 6.12 -14.38 4.27
N TYR A 47 5.48 -13.26 4.62
CA TYR A 47 4.29 -13.24 5.47
C TYR A 47 3.07 -13.89 4.81
N TYR A 48 2.98 -13.83 3.47
CA TYR A 48 1.93 -14.51 2.70
C TYR A 48 2.40 -15.81 2.04
N GLU A 49 3.54 -16.35 2.45
CA GLU A 49 4.00 -17.67 1.98
C GLU A 49 2.99 -18.75 2.37
N GLY A 50 2.59 -19.59 1.40
CA GLY A 50 1.57 -20.62 1.59
C GLY A 50 0.12 -20.15 1.49
N TYR A 51 -0.15 -18.85 1.31
CA TYR A 51 -1.51 -18.33 1.13
C TYR A 51 -1.88 -18.11 -0.34
N ASP A 52 -3.18 -18.24 -0.67
CA ASP A 52 -3.67 -17.85 -2.00
C ASP A 52 -3.79 -16.32 -2.13
N LEU A 53 -2.87 -15.72 -2.89
CA LEU A 53 -2.85 -14.27 -3.16
C LEU A 53 -4.07 -13.77 -3.97
N ASN A 54 -4.85 -14.67 -4.57
CA ASN A 54 -6.10 -14.31 -5.24
C ASN A 54 -7.29 -14.20 -4.27
N ASP A 55 -7.18 -14.82 -3.10
CA ASP A 55 -8.15 -14.73 -2.00
C ASP A 55 -7.72 -13.70 -0.96
N VAL A 56 -7.68 -12.46 -1.43
CA VAL A 56 -7.16 -11.31 -0.67
C VAL A 56 -7.88 -11.03 0.66
N TRP A 57 -9.09 -11.56 0.85
CA TRP A 57 -9.90 -11.34 2.05
C TRP A 57 -9.58 -12.34 3.17
N ASN A 58 -8.88 -13.43 2.86
CA ASN A 58 -8.44 -14.44 3.82
C ASN A 58 -6.93 -14.40 4.08
N LEU A 59 -6.24 -13.35 3.62
CA LEU A 59 -4.84 -13.13 3.96
C LEU A 59 -4.69 -12.74 5.44
N PRO A 60 -3.57 -13.12 6.09
CA PRO A 60 -3.35 -12.80 7.49
C PRO A 60 -3.26 -11.28 7.70
N MET A 61 -3.89 -10.80 8.78
CA MET A 61 -3.99 -9.37 9.08
C MET A 61 -2.74 -8.85 9.78
N THR A 62 -2.25 -7.70 9.33
CA THR A 62 -1.12 -7.02 9.96
C THR A 62 -1.55 -6.07 11.07
N ASN A 63 -0.65 -5.78 12.01
CA ASN A 63 -0.83 -4.72 13.01
C ASN A 63 0.35 -3.74 13.01
N LYS A 64 0.13 -2.54 13.56
CA LYS A 64 1.12 -1.45 13.53
C LYS A 64 2.46 -1.84 14.18
N LYS A 65 2.42 -2.56 15.31
CA LYS A 65 3.62 -2.98 16.03
C LYS A 65 4.51 -3.87 15.16
N MET A 66 3.92 -4.93 14.61
CA MET A 66 4.61 -5.86 13.72
C MET A 66 5.18 -5.16 12.49
N LEU A 67 4.44 -4.22 11.90
CA LEU A 67 4.92 -3.45 10.75
C LEU A 67 6.14 -2.58 11.11
N MET A 68 6.13 -1.91 12.28
CA MET A 68 7.27 -1.10 12.73
C MET A 68 8.50 -1.92 13.11
N GLU A 69 8.31 -3.13 13.63
CA GLU A 69 9.40 -4.08 13.90
C GLU A 69 10.04 -4.58 12.60
N ASN A 70 9.27 -4.68 11.51
CA ASN A 70 9.72 -5.20 10.22
C ASN A 70 9.87 -4.12 9.14
N LEU A 71 9.98 -2.83 9.51
CA LEU A 71 9.88 -1.70 8.59
C LEU A 71 10.83 -1.81 7.38
N THR A 72 12.07 -2.25 7.61
CA THR A 72 13.08 -2.48 6.55
C THR A 72 12.59 -3.43 5.45
N GLY A 73 11.96 -4.55 5.84
CA GLY A 73 11.43 -5.53 4.88
C GLY A 73 10.01 -5.21 4.42
N TRP A 74 9.27 -4.41 5.17
CA TRP A 74 7.87 -4.06 4.92
C TRP A 74 7.72 -3.04 3.79
N ASN A 75 8.54 -2.00 3.77
CA ASN A 75 8.42 -0.98 2.75
C ASN A 75 8.77 -1.53 1.36
N THR A 76 8.22 -0.91 0.31
CA THR A 76 8.42 -1.34 -1.08
C THR A 76 9.49 -0.54 -1.82
N VAL A 77 10.23 0.30 -1.11
CA VAL A 77 11.25 1.22 -1.66
C VAL A 77 12.66 0.67 -1.41
N GLY A 78 12.82 -0.21 -0.41
CA GLY A 78 14.09 -0.84 -0.05
C GLY A 78 14.92 -0.05 0.97
N LEU A 79 14.31 0.94 1.63
CA LEU A 79 14.96 1.71 2.69
C LEU A 79 15.00 0.90 3.98
N THR A 80 16.06 1.07 4.75
CA THR A 80 16.15 0.53 6.11
C THR A 80 15.29 1.34 7.06
N LYS A 81 14.90 0.70 8.18
CA LYS A 81 14.18 1.36 9.26
C LYS A 81 14.98 2.55 9.80
N GLU A 82 16.29 2.38 9.92
CA GLU A 82 17.22 3.37 10.44
C GLU A 82 17.25 4.60 9.53
N GLU A 83 17.46 4.42 8.21
CA GLU A 83 17.43 5.52 7.23
C GLU A 83 16.12 6.32 7.29
N ILE A 84 14.97 5.62 7.37
CA ILE A 84 13.66 6.27 7.45
C ILE A 84 13.54 7.08 8.74
N LEU A 85 13.92 6.50 9.88
CA LEU A 85 13.80 7.17 11.17
C LEU A 85 14.73 8.37 11.29
N ASP A 86 15.98 8.23 10.82
CA ASP A 86 16.96 9.32 10.86
C ASP A 86 16.49 10.50 10.02
N PHE A 87 15.96 10.25 8.82
CA PHE A 87 15.35 11.28 7.99
C PHE A 87 14.16 11.95 8.70
N CYS A 88 13.22 11.17 9.24
CA CYS A 88 12.07 11.72 9.93
C CYS A 88 12.46 12.59 11.13
N LEU A 89 13.44 12.16 11.92
CA LEU A 89 13.93 12.90 13.08
C LEU A 89 14.67 14.19 12.68
N ASP A 90 15.42 14.18 11.58
CA ASP A 90 16.07 15.38 11.04
C ASP A 90 15.03 16.40 10.55
N VAL A 91 14.04 15.94 9.79
CA VAL A 91 12.94 16.77 9.28
C VAL A 91 12.11 17.35 10.43
N GLU A 92 11.83 16.58 11.48
CA GLU A 92 11.11 17.10 12.65
C GLU A 92 11.86 18.22 13.36
N LYS A 93 13.21 18.14 13.42
CA LYS A 93 14.06 19.16 14.04
C LYS A 93 14.20 20.40 13.17
N THR A 94 14.44 20.21 11.88
CA THR A 94 14.83 21.29 10.95
C THR A 94 13.65 21.92 10.23
N ARG A 95 12.54 21.19 10.11
CA ARG A 95 11.39 21.49 9.24
C ARG A 95 11.78 21.65 7.76
N ASP A 96 12.91 21.09 7.35
CA ASP A 96 13.35 21.07 5.96
C ASP A 96 12.90 19.77 5.27
N PHE A 97 11.98 19.90 4.31
CA PHE A 97 11.42 18.78 3.54
C PHE A 97 12.02 18.66 2.13
N SER A 98 13.05 19.47 1.82
CA SER A 98 13.67 19.51 0.48
C SER A 98 14.81 18.51 0.28
N ARG A 99 15.17 17.78 1.34
CA ARG A 99 16.19 16.73 1.36
C ARG A 99 15.64 15.39 0.87
#